data_AF-A0AAV5I9W5-F1
#
_entry.id   AF-A0AAV5I9W5-F1
#
_cell.length_a   1.000
_cell.length_b   1.000
_cell.length_c   1.000
_cell.angle_alpha   90.00
_cell.angle_beta   90.00
_cell.angle_gamma   90.00
#
_symmetry.space_group_name_H-M   'P 1'
#
loop_
_entity.id
_entity.type
_entity.pdbx_description
1 polymer ?
#
loop_
_entity_poly.entity_id
_entity_poly.type
_entity_poly.pdbx_seq_one_letter_code
_entity_poly.pdbx_strand_id
1 'polypeptide(L)'
;MDSAHVNWEALDALIIDFAKSENLIEDSCSSSPSLSSSSYHFRLIIRQIRQSLEAGNVDAAIDLFRRHAPFILDDHRLLFRLQKQKFIELLRRGTAEDRDSAIDCLRTSLAPCALDAYPEAYEEFKHVLLAFVYDKDDQTSPVANEWAERRRFEIAGLMSSVLRVHLHAYDPVFSMTLRYLISIHKVFFFRQGIVSPISDLTKRLLLEEPDLPAAPPEK
;
A
#
# COMPACT_ATOMS: atom_id res chain seq x y z
N MET A 1 24.34 34.13 -16.61
CA MET A 1 23.46 33.00 -16.24
C MET A 1 22.81 33.44 -14.96
N ASP A 2 21.68 34.12 -15.08
CA ASP A 2 21.00 34.69 -13.93
C ASP A 2 20.56 33.53 -13.04
N SER A 3 21.14 33.46 -11.84
CA SER A 3 20.74 32.53 -10.81
C SER A 3 19.27 32.79 -10.54
N ALA A 4 18.39 31.93 -11.05
CA ALA A 4 16.96 31.98 -10.74
C ALA A 4 16.84 32.03 -9.22
N HIS A 5 16.41 33.19 -8.71
CA HIS A 5 16.36 33.44 -7.28
C HIS A 5 15.33 32.47 -6.69
N VAL A 6 15.80 31.53 -5.87
CA VAL A 6 14.89 30.63 -5.16
C VAL A 6 13.96 31.49 -4.30
N ASN A 7 12.66 31.21 -4.37
CA ASN A 7 11.70 31.86 -3.49
C ASN A 7 11.86 31.28 -2.09
N TRP A 8 12.62 31.97 -1.24
CA TRP A 8 12.90 31.55 0.13
C TRP A 8 11.63 31.46 0.98
N GLU A 9 10.64 32.34 0.77
CA GLU A 9 9.36 32.30 1.50
C GLU A 9 8.58 31.01 1.18
N ALA A 10 8.57 30.60 -0.09
CA ALA A 10 7.93 29.36 -0.50
C ALA A 10 8.66 28.12 0.04
N LEU A 11 10.00 28.16 0.09
CA LEU A 11 10.81 27.08 0.66
C LEU A 11 10.58 26.95 2.17
N ASP A 12 10.57 28.07 2.90
CA ASP A 12 10.32 28.11 4.34
C ASP A 12 8.93 27.56 4.66
N ALA A 13 7.91 27.94 3.89
CA ALA A 13 6.57 27.38 4.03
C ALA A 13 6.55 25.85 3.85
N LEU A 14 7.23 25.33 2.82
CA LEU A 14 7.33 23.89 2.58
C LEU A 14 8.06 23.14 3.71
N ILE A 15 9.11 23.74 4.27
CA ILE A 15 9.87 23.15 5.39
C ILE A 15 9.01 23.13 6.65
N ILE A 16 8.29 24.21 6.94
CA ILE A 16 7.40 24.31 8.11
C ILE A 16 6.26 23.29 7.99
N ASP A 17 5.62 23.18 6.81
CA ASP A 17 4.55 22.21 6.57
C ASP A 17 5.06 20.76 6.71
N PHE A 18 6.26 20.48 6.20
CA PHE A 18 6.91 19.19 6.40
C PHE A 18 7.13 18.91 7.89
N ALA A 19 7.75 19.84 8.61
CA ALA A 19 8.07 19.68 10.02
C ALA A 19 6.82 19.47 10.89
N LYS A 20 5.72 20.15 10.56
CA LYS A 20 4.40 19.90 11.19
C LYS A 20 3.85 18.52 10.86
N SER A 21 3.85 18.12 9.59
CA SER A 21 3.31 16.81 9.15
C SER A 21 4.05 15.61 9.77
N GLU A 22 5.31 15.80 10.10
CA GLU A 22 6.22 14.82 10.70
C GLU A 22 6.26 14.91 12.23
N ASN A 23 5.54 15.86 12.85
CA ASN A 23 5.62 16.18 14.29
C ASN A 23 7.05 16.47 14.80
N LEU A 24 7.89 17.14 13.98
CA LEU A 24 9.25 17.54 14.35
C LEU A 24 9.30 18.82 15.19
N ILE A 25 8.19 19.56 15.23
CA ILE A 25 8.04 20.78 16.03
C ILE A 25 6.90 20.52 17.02
N GLU A 26 7.17 20.66 18.32
CA GLU A 26 6.12 20.67 19.35
C GLU A 26 5.35 21.99 19.27
N ASP A 27 4.09 21.93 18.87
CA ASP A 27 3.17 23.03 19.09
C ASP A 27 3.05 23.22 20.61
N SER A 28 3.59 24.33 21.14
CA SER A 28 3.65 24.63 22.57
C SER A 28 2.28 24.84 23.26
N CYS A 29 1.19 24.37 22.66
CA CYS A 29 -0.20 24.51 23.12
C CYS A 29 -0.92 23.17 23.42
N SER A 30 -0.33 22.00 23.21
CA SER A 30 -0.98 20.71 23.51
C SER A 30 -0.29 19.96 24.65
N SER A 31 -0.66 20.28 25.89
CA SER A 31 -0.25 19.55 27.10
C SER A 31 -0.96 18.19 27.20
N SER A 32 -0.59 17.24 26.33
CA SER A 32 -0.95 15.83 26.48
C SER A 32 0.05 14.94 25.75
N PRO A 33 0.73 13.99 26.42
CA PRO A 33 1.60 13.02 25.78
C PRO A 33 0.73 11.90 25.21
N SER A 34 -0.20 12.23 24.32
CA SER A 34 -0.80 11.23 23.44
C SER A 34 0.17 11.02 22.30
N LEU A 35 0.45 9.76 21.98
CA LEU A 35 1.11 9.30 20.76
C LEU A 35 0.32 9.78 19.52
N SER A 36 0.35 11.09 19.25
CA SER A 36 -0.41 11.73 18.19
C SER A 36 0.11 11.19 16.88
N SER A 37 -0.68 10.30 16.29
CA SER A 37 -0.38 9.58 15.06
C SER A 37 -0.02 10.59 13.96
N SER A 38 1.28 10.78 13.74
CA SER A 38 1.77 11.68 12.70
C SER A 38 1.39 11.13 11.33
N SER A 39 1.25 12.01 10.35
CA SER A 39 1.06 11.60 8.95
C SER A 39 2.16 10.61 8.52
N TYR A 40 3.38 10.80 9.03
CA TYR A 40 4.50 9.87 8.87
C TYR A 40 4.24 8.47 9.43
N HIS A 41 3.71 8.36 10.65
CA HIS A 41 3.37 7.06 11.24
C HIS A 41 2.36 6.30 10.38
N PHE A 42 1.33 6.98 9.88
CA PHE A 42 0.38 6.36 8.96
C PHE A 42 1.02 5.96 7.63
N ARG A 43 1.92 6.78 7.05
CA ARG A 43 2.67 6.39 5.84
C ARG A 43 3.52 5.14 6.07
N LEU A 44 4.16 5.00 7.23
CA LEU A 44 4.90 3.79 7.59
C LEU A 44 4.00 2.56 7.70
N ILE A 45 2.83 2.69 8.34
CA ILE A 45 1.85 1.60 8.44
C ILE A 45 1.37 1.18 7.04
N ILE A 46 1.03 2.15 6.18
CA ILE A 46 0.58 1.90 4.82
C ILE A 46 1.64 1.13 4.02
N ARG A 47 2.91 1.54 4.15
CA ARG A 47 4.04 0.82 3.55
C ARG A 47 4.17 -0.61 4.08
N GLN A 48 4.05 -0.80 5.39
CA GLN A 48 4.13 -2.13 6.00
C GLN A 48 3.00 -3.04 5.54
N ILE A 49 1.77 -2.52 5.44
CA ILE A 49 0.60 -3.24 4.90
C ILE A 49 0.86 -3.64 3.44
N ARG A 50 1.29 -2.69 2.60
CA ARG A 50 1.64 -2.95 1.20
C ARG A 50 2.68 -4.05 1.08
N GLN A 51 3.79 -3.95 1.80
CA GLN A 51 4.86 -4.96 1.80
C GLN A 51 4.35 -6.34 2.23
N SER A 52 3.46 -6.40 3.22
CA SER A 52 2.86 -7.65 3.68
C SER A 52 1.98 -8.28 2.59
N LEU A 53 1.19 -7.48 1.87
CA LEU A 53 0.36 -7.93 0.76
C LEU A 53 1.19 -8.36 -0.46
N GLU A 54 2.22 -7.61 -0.82
CA GLU A 54 3.14 -7.93 -1.92
C GLU A 54 3.94 -9.22 -1.64
N ALA A 55 4.30 -9.45 -0.39
CA ALA A 55 4.93 -10.71 0.05
C ALA A 55 3.95 -11.89 0.16
N GLY A 56 2.64 -11.67 -0.02
CA GLY A 56 1.60 -12.70 0.11
C GLY A 56 1.24 -13.06 1.55
N ASN A 57 1.66 -12.27 2.55
CA ASN A 57 1.27 -12.44 3.94
C ASN A 57 0.01 -11.62 4.28
N VAL A 58 -1.13 -12.12 3.83
CA VAL A 58 -2.42 -11.41 3.97
C VAL A 58 -2.89 -11.36 5.42
N ASP A 59 -2.60 -12.37 6.24
CA ASP A 59 -2.99 -12.38 7.66
C ASP A 59 -2.31 -11.25 8.46
N ALA A 60 -1.01 -11.04 8.25
CA ALA A 60 -0.30 -9.92 8.87
C ALA A 60 -0.88 -8.55 8.43
N ALA A 61 -1.31 -8.43 7.17
CA ALA A 61 -1.98 -7.23 6.69
C ALA A 61 -3.35 -7.03 7.37
N ILE A 62 -4.16 -8.09 7.52
CA ILE A 62 -5.44 -8.05 8.24
C ILE A 62 -5.25 -7.61 9.69
N ASP A 63 -4.22 -8.10 10.39
CA ASP A 63 -3.94 -7.68 11.76
C ASP A 63 -3.48 -6.22 11.88
N LEU A 64 -2.82 -5.68 10.85
CA LEU A 64 -2.52 -4.25 10.76
C LEU A 64 -3.78 -3.42 10.50
N PHE A 65 -4.68 -3.88 9.62
CA PHE A 65 -5.97 -3.24 9.38
C PHE A 65 -6.82 -3.17 10.65
N ARG A 66 -6.95 -4.28 11.39
CA ARG A 66 -7.71 -4.30 12.65
C ARG A 66 -7.23 -3.26 13.67
N ARG A 67 -5.92 -3.03 13.73
CA ARG A 67 -5.30 -2.11 14.70
C ARG A 67 -5.38 -0.65 14.28
N HIS A 68 -5.19 -0.35 13.01
CA HIS A 68 -4.99 1.03 12.54
C HIS A 68 -6.09 1.55 11.61
N ALA A 69 -6.85 0.67 10.96
CA ALA A 69 -7.85 1.02 9.95
C ALA A 69 -9.00 -0.03 9.87
N PRO A 70 -9.79 -0.22 10.96
CA PRO A 70 -10.84 -1.23 10.99
C PRO A 70 -11.94 -0.99 9.92
N PHE A 71 -12.17 0.28 9.54
CA PHE A 71 -13.14 0.67 8.52
C PHE A 71 -12.94 -0.01 7.15
N ILE A 72 -11.71 -0.46 6.84
CA ILE A 72 -11.43 -1.20 5.60
C ILE A 72 -12.03 -2.61 5.64
N LEU A 73 -12.09 -3.20 6.83
CA LEU A 73 -12.68 -4.52 7.04
C LEU A 73 -14.22 -4.44 7.10
N ASP A 74 -14.78 -3.27 7.40
CA ASP A 74 -16.22 -3.02 7.37
C ASP A 74 -16.75 -2.91 5.93
N ASP A 75 -15.91 -2.50 4.96
CA ASP A 75 -16.28 -2.53 3.55
C ASP A 75 -16.22 -3.98 3.01
N HIS A 76 -17.39 -4.58 2.84
CA HIS A 76 -17.55 -5.94 2.32
C HIS A 76 -16.85 -6.17 0.97
N ARG A 77 -16.72 -5.14 0.11
CA ARG A 77 -16.04 -5.26 -1.18
C ARG A 77 -14.53 -5.42 -1.00
N LEU A 78 -13.95 -4.63 -0.11
CA LEU A 78 -12.52 -4.69 0.21
C LEU A 78 -12.20 -5.97 0.97
N LEU A 79 -13.05 -6.33 1.94
CA LEU A 79 -12.92 -7.58 2.70
C LEU A 79 -12.97 -8.80 1.78
N PHE A 80 -13.93 -8.87 0.86
CA PHE A 80 -14.03 -9.97 -0.11
C PHE A 80 -12.74 -10.11 -0.94
N ARG A 81 -12.19 -9.01 -1.45
CA ARG A 81 -10.93 -9.02 -2.22
C ARG A 81 -9.74 -9.50 -1.38
N LEU A 82 -9.65 -9.09 -0.11
CA LEU A 82 -8.61 -9.56 0.81
C LEU A 82 -8.75 -11.06 1.11
N GLN A 83 -9.95 -11.53 1.42
CA GLN A 83 -10.20 -12.95 1.70
C GLN A 83 -9.95 -13.81 0.47
N LYS A 84 -10.31 -13.33 -0.73
CA LYS A 84 -10.01 -13.98 -2.01
C LYS A 84 -8.50 -14.12 -2.20
N GLN A 85 -7.73 -13.07 -1.94
CA GLN A 85 -6.27 -13.15 -2.00
C GLN A 85 -5.70 -14.13 -0.98
N LYS A 86 -6.18 -14.08 0.27
CA LYS A 86 -5.76 -15.00 1.34
C LYS A 86 -5.95 -16.46 0.93
N PHE A 87 -7.11 -16.78 0.36
CA PHE A 87 -7.42 -18.11 -0.14
C PHE A 87 -6.40 -18.58 -1.21
N ILE A 88 -6.10 -17.74 -2.20
CA ILE A 88 -5.11 -18.06 -3.24
C ILE A 88 -3.71 -18.22 -2.65
N GLU A 89 -3.30 -17.40 -1.68
CA GLU A 89 -1.99 -17.53 -1.03
C GLU A 89 -1.85 -18.84 -0.23
N LEU A 90 -2.90 -19.27 0.46
CA LEU A 90 -2.92 -20.56 1.16
C LEU A 90 -2.74 -21.71 0.17
N LEU A 91 -3.47 -21.69 -0.94
CA LEU A 91 -3.31 -22.70 -1.98
C LEU A 91 -1.93 -22.65 -2.65
N ARG A 92 -1.33 -21.46 -2.80
CA ARG A 92 0.01 -21.29 -3.41
C ARG A 92 1.13 -21.96 -2.61
N ARG A 93 0.99 -22.04 -1.28
CA ARG A 93 1.95 -22.74 -0.41
C ARG A 93 1.96 -24.26 -0.65
N GLY A 94 0.81 -24.82 -1.01
CA GLY A 94 0.68 -26.20 -1.47
C GLY A 94 0.84 -27.29 -0.39
N THR A 95 0.99 -26.93 0.89
CA THR A 95 1.04 -27.91 1.99
C THR A 95 -0.35 -28.49 2.26
N ALA A 96 -0.43 -29.67 2.88
CA ALA A 96 -1.71 -30.27 3.24
C ALA A 96 -2.46 -29.42 4.29
N GLU A 97 -1.73 -28.91 5.29
CA GLU A 97 -2.27 -28.05 6.35
C GLU A 97 -2.77 -26.70 5.79
N ASP A 98 -2.04 -26.10 4.83
CA ASP A 98 -2.49 -24.87 4.18
C ASP A 98 -3.72 -25.11 3.30
N ARG A 99 -3.86 -26.29 2.68
CA ARG A 99 -5.08 -26.66 1.93
C ARG A 99 -6.28 -26.81 2.85
N ASP A 100 -6.13 -27.46 3.99
CA ASP A 100 -7.19 -27.56 5.00
C ASP A 100 -7.56 -26.16 5.52
N SER A 101 -6.55 -25.33 5.81
CA SER A 101 -6.74 -23.92 6.19
C SER A 101 -7.42 -23.10 5.09
N ALA A 102 -7.17 -23.39 3.81
CA ALA A 102 -7.84 -22.75 2.68
C ALA A 102 -9.32 -23.12 2.63
N ILE A 103 -9.67 -24.38 2.88
CA ILE A 103 -11.06 -24.86 2.95
C ILE A 103 -11.78 -24.21 4.14
N ASP A 104 -11.11 -24.09 5.29
CA ASP A 104 -11.68 -23.43 6.46
C ASP A 104 -11.87 -21.93 6.23
N CYS A 105 -10.88 -21.25 5.62
CA CYS A 105 -10.98 -19.85 5.21
C CYS A 105 -12.15 -19.65 4.24
N LEU A 106 -12.34 -20.59 3.31
CA LEU A 106 -13.41 -20.55 2.33
C LEU A 106 -14.79 -20.59 3.00
N ARG A 107 -14.98 -21.53 3.92
CA ARG A 107 -16.26 -21.76 4.62
C ARG A 107 -16.60 -20.65 5.61
N THR A 108 -15.59 -20.19 6.37
CA THR A 108 -15.80 -19.27 7.50
C THR A 108 -15.79 -17.82 7.10
N SER A 109 -14.99 -17.44 6.09
CA SER A 109 -14.73 -16.05 5.75
C SER A 109 -15.16 -15.72 4.32
N LEU A 110 -14.67 -16.45 3.33
CA LEU A 110 -14.86 -16.08 1.92
C LEU A 110 -16.31 -16.23 1.44
N ALA A 111 -16.96 -17.36 1.72
CA ALA A 111 -18.32 -17.63 1.27
C ALA A 111 -19.35 -16.66 1.89
N PRO A 112 -19.32 -16.37 3.21
CA PRO A 112 -20.16 -15.31 3.78
C PRO A 112 -19.88 -13.94 3.16
N CYS A 113 -18.60 -13.56 2.99
CA CYS A 113 -18.25 -12.26 2.38
C CYS A 113 -18.76 -12.12 0.94
N ALA A 114 -18.83 -13.21 0.17
CA ALA A 114 -19.30 -13.19 -1.20
C ALA A 114 -20.81 -12.89 -1.32
N LEU A 115 -21.61 -13.23 -0.30
CA LEU A 115 -23.05 -12.97 -0.29
C LEU A 115 -23.36 -11.48 -0.09
N ASP A 116 -22.54 -10.80 0.71
CA ASP A 116 -22.81 -9.43 1.16
C ASP A 116 -22.02 -8.36 0.38
N ALA A 117 -21.07 -8.72 -0.49
CA ALA A 117 -20.18 -7.77 -1.16
C ALA A 117 -20.81 -7.02 -2.34
N TYR A 118 -21.21 -7.74 -3.40
CA TYR A 118 -21.86 -7.20 -4.60
C TYR A 118 -22.45 -8.36 -5.43
N PRO A 119 -23.42 -8.10 -6.33
CA PRO A 119 -24.16 -9.17 -7.03
C PRO A 119 -23.28 -10.19 -7.76
N GLU A 120 -22.18 -9.75 -8.39
CA GLU A 120 -21.26 -10.60 -9.14
C GLU A 120 -20.23 -11.32 -8.27
N ALA A 121 -20.11 -10.97 -6.98
CA ALA A 121 -19.10 -11.53 -6.07
C ALA A 121 -19.26 -13.04 -5.87
N TYR A 122 -20.50 -13.54 -5.92
CA TYR A 122 -20.75 -14.97 -5.80
C TYR A 122 -20.29 -15.76 -7.04
N GLU A 123 -20.37 -15.17 -8.24
CA GLU A 123 -19.82 -15.78 -9.45
C GLU A 123 -18.29 -15.74 -9.43
N GLU A 124 -17.68 -14.65 -8.95
CA GLU A 124 -16.23 -14.61 -8.70
C GLU A 124 -15.79 -15.65 -7.67
N PHE A 125 -16.58 -15.86 -6.62
CA PHE A 125 -16.33 -16.89 -5.63
C PHE A 125 -16.34 -18.30 -6.26
N LYS A 126 -17.37 -18.63 -7.05
CA LYS A 126 -17.43 -19.91 -7.79
C LYS A 126 -16.24 -20.07 -8.73
N HIS A 127 -15.85 -19.00 -9.43
CA HIS A 127 -14.70 -19.01 -10.33
C HIS A 127 -13.40 -19.31 -9.59
N VAL A 128 -13.21 -18.70 -8.42
CA VAL A 128 -12.03 -18.91 -7.56
C VAL A 128 -11.92 -20.34 -7.04
N LEU A 129 -13.02 -21.08 -6.87
CA LEU A 129 -12.98 -22.50 -6.51
C LEU A 129 -12.24 -23.37 -7.53
N LEU A 130 -12.15 -22.93 -8.79
CA LEU A 130 -11.38 -23.64 -9.82
C LEU A 130 -9.88 -23.70 -9.46
N ALA A 131 -9.38 -22.84 -8.57
CA ALA A 131 -8.02 -22.91 -8.04
C ALA A 131 -7.73 -24.19 -7.23
N PHE A 132 -8.75 -24.96 -6.81
CA PHE A 132 -8.54 -26.30 -6.26
C PHE A 132 -8.16 -27.33 -7.32
N VAL A 133 -8.62 -27.14 -8.56
CA VAL A 133 -8.48 -28.11 -9.65
C VAL A 133 -7.29 -27.77 -10.53
N TYR A 134 -7.09 -26.49 -10.82
CA TYR A 134 -6.02 -26.00 -11.68
C TYR A 134 -4.84 -25.52 -10.85
N ASP A 135 -3.66 -26.06 -11.18
CA ASP A 135 -2.41 -25.68 -10.53
C ASP A 135 -1.94 -24.29 -10.99
N LYS A 136 -1.08 -23.66 -10.19
CA LYS A 136 -0.48 -22.35 -10.45
C LYS A 136 0.32 -22.28 -11.76
N ASP A 137 0.84 -23.42 -12.22
CA ASP A 137 1.68 -23.51 -13.41
C ASP A 137 0.86 -23.65 -14.71
N ASP A 138 -0.45 -23.88 -14.60
CA ASP A 138 -1.34 -24.01 -15.75
C ASP A 138 -1.78 -22.64 -16.28
N GLN A 139 -1.05 -22.14 -17.28
CA GLN A 139 -1.33 -20.86 -17.94
C GLN A 139 -2.60 -20.88 -18.81
N THR A 140 -3.13 -22.06 -19.13
CA THR A 140 -4.41 -22.19 -19.87
C THR A 140 -5.62 -22.21 -18.93
N SER A 141 -5.37 -22.21 -17.62
CA SER A 141 -6.41 -22.23 -16.62
C SER A 141 -7.31 -20.98 -16.67
N PRO A 142 -8.63 -21.12 -16.49
CA PRO A 142 -9.53 -19.99 -16.32
C PRO A 142 -9.18 -19.11 -15.09
N VAL A 143 -8.40 -19.64 -14.14
CA VAL A 143 -7.93 -18.91 -12.95
C VAL A 143 -6.46 -18.49 -13.01
N ALA A 144 -5.79 -18.62 -14.16
CA ALA A 144 -4.39 -18.22 -14.33
C ALA A 144 -4.13 -16.76 -13.89
N ASN A 145 -5.08 -15.86 -14.17
CA ASN A 145 -5.01 -14.47 -13.73
C ASN A 145 -5.03 -14.31 -12.20
N GLU A 146 -5.77 -15.16 -11.47
CA GLU A 146 -5.81 -15.11 -10.00
C GLU A 146 -4.49 -15.61 -9.38
N TRP A 147 -3.80 -16.52 -10.09
CA TRP A 147 -2.47 -16.99 -9.70
C TRP A 147 -1.34 -15.99 -10.00
N ALA A 148 -1.59 -14.94 -10.78
CA ALA A 148 -0.56 -13.97 -11.15
C ALA A 148 -0.10 -13.14 -9.94
N GLU A 149 1.21 -12.96 -9.79
CA GLU A 149 1.80 -12.09 -8.75
C GLU A 149 1.31 -10.65 -8.87
N ARG A 150 0.99 -10.22 -10.09
CA ARG A 150 0.38 -8.91 -10.39
C ARG A 150 -0.84 -8.62 -9.52
N ARG A 151 -1.65 -9.63 -9.17
CA ARG A 151 -2.83 -9.47 -8.31
C ARG A 151 -2.47 -8.98 -6.91
N ARG A 152 -1.34 -9.44 -6.36
CA ARG A 152 -0.82 -8.97 -5.06
C ARG A 152 -0.56 -7.46 -5.12
N PHE A 153 0.12 -6.99 -6.16
CA PHE A 153 0.44 -5.58 -6.35
C PHE A 153 -0.80 -4.73 -6.60
N GLU A 154 -1.79 -5.25 -7.34
CA GLU A 154 -3.06 -4.56 -7.58
C GLU A 154 -3.85 -4.36 -6.28
N ILE A 155 -3.99 -5.41 -5.47
CA ILE A 155 -4.68 -5.33 -4.17
C ILE A 155 -3.89 -4.44 -3.21
N ALA A 156 -2.56 -4.61 -3.13
CA ALA A 156 -1.71 -3.78 -2.28
C ALA A 156 -1.79 -2.29 -2.68
N GLY A 157 -1.82 -2.00 -3.99
CA GLY A 157 -2.01 -0.66 -4.52
C GLY A 157 -3.36 -0.06 -4.17
N LEU A 158 -4.44 -0.83 -4.33
CA LEU A 158 -5.78 -0.40 -3.98
C LEU A 158 -5.94 -0.14 -2.48
N MET A 159 -5.42 -1.03 -1.63
CA MET A 159 -5.48 -0.83 -0.18
C MET A 159 -4.65 0.39 0.24
N SER A 160 -3.48 0.58 -0.37
CA SER A 160 -2.65 1.76 -0.12
C SER A 160 -3.36 3.05 -0.50
N SER A 161 -4.05 3.11 -1.64
CA SER A 161 -4.74 4.32 -2.07
C SER A 161 -5.93 4.65 -1.16
N VAL A 162 -6.73 3.65 -0.80
CA VAL A 162 -7.85 3.80 0.14
C VAL A 162 -7.32 4.31 1.49
N LEU A 163 -6.30 3.66 2.06
CA LEU A 163 -5.72 4.08 3.34
C LEU A 163 -5.21 5.52 3.31
N ARG A 164 -4.53 5.93 2.23
CA ARG A 164 -3.97 7.29 2.12
C ARG A 164 -5.06 8.35 2.13
N VAL A 165 -6.15 8.10 1.41
CA VAL A 165 -7.31 9.01 1.37
C VAL A 165 -7.95 9.11 2.76
N HIS A 166 -8.21 7.98 3.41
CA HIS A 166 -8.91 7.96 4.70
C HIS A 166 -8.07 8.45 5.88
N LEU A 167 -6.75 8.22 5.86
CA LEU A 167 -5.84 8.61 6.93
C LEU A 167 -5.15 9.96 6.65
N HIS A 168 -5.47 10.61 5.53
CA HIS A 168 -4.81 11.83 5.06
C HIS A 168 -3.27 11.72 5.07
N ALA A 169 -2.76 10.52 4.76
CA ALA A 169 -1.35 10.16 4.85
C ALA A 169 -0.64 10.36 3.50
N TYR A 170 -0.77 11.57 2.95
CA TYR A 170 -0.10 11.96 1.71
C TYR A 170 1.37 12.29 1.95
N ASP A 171 2.19 12.12 0.93
CA ASP A 171 3.57 12.57 1.00
C ASP A 171 3.64 14.12 1.02
N PRO A 172 4.40 14.72 1.95
CA PRO A 172 4.55 16.15 2.00
C PRO A 172 5.27 16.64 0.74
N VAL A 173 4.82 17.77 0.20
CA VAL A 173 5.34 18.35 -1.06
C VAL A 173 6.86 18.50 -1.00
N PHE A 174 7.41 18.90 0.15
CA PHE A 174 8.85 18.97 0.36
C PHE A 174 9.58 17.63 0.10
N SER A 175 9.05 16.52 0.60
CA SER A 175 9.59 15.17 0.36
C SER A 175 9.54 14.78 -1.12
N MET A 176 8.47 15.16 -1.81
CA MET A 176 8.33 14.97 -3.26
C MET A 176 9.35 15.81 -4.06
N THR A 177 9.52 17.08 -3.70
CA THR A 177 10.51 17.97 -4.31
C THR A 177 11.94 17.45 -4.11
N LEU A 178 12.27 16.97 -2.91
CA LEU A 178 13.58 16.35 -2.65
C LEU A 178 13.80 15.09 -3.48
N ARG A 179 12.80 14.21 -3.61
CA ARG A 179 12.87 13.02 -4.49
C ARG A 179 13.12 13.40 -5.95
N TYR A 180 12.44 14.44 -6.42
CA TYR A 180 12.63 14.96 -7.78
C TYR A 180 14.05 15.50 -8.00
N LEU A 181 14.56 16.31 -7.08
CA LEU A 181 15.92 16.84 -7.13
C LEU A 181 16.99 15.74 -7.09
N ILE A 182 16.81 14.73 -6.23
CA ILE A 182 17.71 13.56 -6.17
C ILE A 182 17.67 12.80 -7.50
N SER A 183 16.49 12.66 -8.11
CA SER A 183 16.35 12.00 -9.42
C SER A 183 17.09 12.73 -10.52
N ILE A 184 16.98 14.07 -10.58
CA ILE A 184 17.75 14.89 -11.54
C ILE A 184 19.26 14.71 -11.30
N HIS A 185 19.69 14.76 -10.05
CA HIS A 185 21.09 14.62 -9.68
C HIS A 185 21.65 13.24 -10.06
N LYS A 186 20.88 12.17 -9.86
CA LYS A 186 21.21 10.81 -10.32
C LYS A 186 21.41 10.76 -11.83
N VAL A 187 20.49 11.35 -12.60
CA VAL A 187 20.58 11.39 -14.08
C VAL A 187 21.81 12.18 -14.55
N PHE A 188 22.11 13.30 -13.91
CA PHE A 188 23.29 14.11 -14.23
C PHE A 188 24.60 13.33 -14.02
N PHE A 189 24.75 12.68 -12.86
CA PHE A 189 25.93 11.87 -12.54
C PHE A 189 26.05 10.62 -13.42
N PHE A 190 24.92 9.97 -13.71
CA PHE A 190 24.87 8.84 -14.63
C PHE A 190 25.42 9.19 -16.02
N ARG A 191 25.07 10.37 -16.55
CA ARG A 191 25.60 10.86 -17.83
C ARG A 191 27.11 11.14 -17.80
N GLN A 192 27.68 11.35 -16.62
CA GLN A 192 29.12 11.51 -16.43
C GLN A 192 29.85 10.19 -16.15
N GLY A 193 29.14 9.06 -16.10
CA GLY A 193 29.70 7.75 -15.77
C GLY A 193 30.07 7.59 -14.29
N ILE A 194 29.56 8.46 -13.42
CA ILE A 194 29.88 8.48 -11.99
C ILE A 194 28.62 8.09 -11.20
N VAL A 195 28.78 7.33 -10.12
CA VAL A 195 27.67 7.01 -9.20
C VAL A 195 27.37 8.24 -8.34
N SER A 196 26.11 8.63 -8.25
CA SER A 196 25.75 9.80 -7.44
C SER A 196 26.00 9.55 -5.94
N PRO A 197 26.71 10.45 -5.23
CA PRO A 197 27.03 10.28 -3.81
C PRO A 197 25.80 10.33 -2.90
N ILE A 198 24.70 10.92 -3.36
CA ILE A 198 23.43 11.02 -2.63
C ILE A 198 22.40 9.98 -3.09
N SER A 199 22.84 8.93 -3.79
CA SER A 199 21.91 7.93 -4.35
C SER A 199 21.06 7.23 -3.29
N ASP A 200 21.65 7.03 -2.10
CA ASP A 200 21.06 6.34 -0.96
C ASP A 200 20.16 7.26 -0.10
N LEU A 201 20.20 8.57 -0.34
CA LEU A 201 19.46 9.55 0.47
C LEU A 201 17.94 9.35 0.37
N THR A 202 17.46 8.87 -0.78
CA THR A 202 16.06 8.49 -0.97
C THR A 202 15.65 7.32 -0.07
N LYS A 203 16.54 6.36 0.19
CA LYS A 203 16.25 5.19 1.04
C LYS A 203 16.39 5.51 2.52
N ARG A 204 17.34 6.39 2.85
CA ARG A 204 17.67 6.76 4.22
C ARG A 204 16.71 7.79 4.83
N LEU A 205 16.25 8.75 4.04
CA LEU A 205 15.50 9.90 4.54
C LEU A 205 14.08 10.00 4.01
N LEU A 206 13.77 9.39 2.87
CA LEU A 206 12.46 9.49 2.22
C LEU A 206 11.83 8.10 2.09
N LEU A 207 10.50 8.04 1.96
CA LEU A 207 9.84 6.79 1.58
C LEU A 207 9.99 6.65 0.06
N GLU A 208 10.53 5.51 -0.39
CA GLU A 208 10.94 5.31 -1.79
C GLU A 208 9.74 5.17 -2.75
N GLU A 209 8.58 4.76 -2.24
CA GLU A 209 7.37 4.58 -3.03
C GLU A 209 6.70 5.91 -3.36
N PRO A 210 6.58 6.28 -4.65
CA PRO A 210 5.86 7.48 -5.04
C PRO A 210 4.36 7.33 -4.76
N ASP A 211 3.74 8.43 -4.35
CA ASP A 211 2.29 8.54 -4.41
C ASP A 211 1.85 8.40 -5.87
N LEU A 212 1.03 7.38 -6.15
CA LEU A 212 0.19 7.45 -7.34
C LEU A 212 -0.70 8.69 -7.18
N PRO A 213 -0.79 9.57 -8.19
CA PRO A 213 -1.62 10.75 -8.10
C PRO A 213 -3.04 10.31 -7.74
N ALA A 214 -3.64 10.99 -6.77
CA ALA A 214 -5.04 10.78 -6.46
C ALA A 214 -5.83 10.92 -7.76
N ALA A 215 -6.49 9.84 -8.20
CA ALA A 215 -7.47 9.96 -9.25
C ALA A 215 -8.50 11.01 -8.79
N PRO A 216 -8.91 11.96 -9.65
CA PRO A 216 -9.90 12.95 -9.26
C PRO A 216 -11.15 12.21 -8.77
N PRO A 217 -11.82 12.71 -7.71
CA PRO A 217 -13.07 12.11 -7.27
C PRO A 217 -14.05 12.10 -8.44
N GLU A 218 -14.58 10.92 -8.78
CA GLU A 218 -15.69 10.80 -9.72
C GLU A 218 -16.83 11.69 -9.20
N LYS A 219 -17.27 12.62 -10.06
CA LYS A 219 -18.42 13.49 -9.83
C LYS A 219 -19.72 12.74 -10.06
#